data_AF-A0A953AI54-F1
#
_entry.id   AF-A0A953AI54-F1
#
_cell.length_a   1.000
_cell.length_b   1.000
_cell.length_c   1.000
_cell.angle_alpha   90.00
_cell.angle_beta   90.00
_cell.angle_gamma   90.00
#
_symmetry.space_group_name_H-M   'P 1'
#
loop_
_entity.id
_entity.type
_entity.pdbx_description
1 polymer ?
#
loop_
_entity_poly.entity_id
_entity_poly.type
_entity_poly.pdbx_seq_one_letter_code
_entity_poly.pdbx_strand_id
1 'polypeptide(L)'
;MLAQEVAILDGNSPLWERARALLNAALLLEQHDESYVWHGWTKRQIEAFLQRLPSPCSLVVAVWQAALPEQASAQVRGAAAERLMLGLVCEVVEGEIRSLRTFESLQAAGLKAVDELEPGYEDGLAILRAAHALVAPVAWALFTDWQTWNEWLFGPDEGQPLKDAVDKGALLTALAQAGRCVLLGTQTAHRYL
;
A
#
# COMPACT_ATOMS: atom_id res chain seq x y z
N MET A 1 -0.24 -14.55 9.69
CA MET A 1 0.03 -13.41 8.78
C MET A 1 1.08 -12.43 9.34
N LEU A 2 0.95 -11.98 10.58
CA LEU A 2 1.96 -11.15 11.26
C LEU A 2 3.01 -12.03 11.96
N ALA A 3 4.28 -11.62 11.96
CA ALA A 3 5.30 -12.27 12.78
C ALA A 3 4.98 -12.11 14.28
N GLN A 4 5.54 -12.99 15.11
CA GLN A 4 5.33 -12.96 16.57
C GLN A 4 5.71 -11.62 17.21
N GLU A 5 6.73 -10.96 16.66
CA GLU A 5 7.10 -9.58 16.96
C GLU A 5 7.25 -8.80 15.64
N VAL A 6 6.36 -7.83 15.42
CA VAL A 6 6.40 -6.95 14.25
C VAL A 6 7.08 -5.64 14.64
N ALA A 7 8.15 -5.27 13.94
CA ALA A 7 8.87 -4.02 14.19
C ALA A 7 8.22 -2.84 13.46
N ILE A 8 7.92 -1.76 14.19
CA ILE A 8 7.47 -0.48 13.64
C ILE A 8 8.63 0.51 13.73
N LEU A 9 9.19 0.91 12.59
CA LEU A 9 10.48 1.63 12.58
C LEU A 9 10.35 3.15 12.71
N ASP A 10 9.26 3.74 12.21
CA ASP A 10 9.03 5.18 12.18
C ASP A 10 7.58 5.52 12.57
N GLY A 11 7.10 4.92 13.65
CA GLY A 11 5.72 5.08 14.15
C GLY A 11 5.34 6.50 14.60
N ASN A 12 6.27 7.45 14.61
CA ASN A 12 6.00 8.87 14.86
C ASN A 12 5.68 9.66 13.59
N SER A 13 5.76 9.00 12.42
CA SER A 13 5.45 9.61 11.12
C SER A 13 4.00 10.07 11.05
N PRO A 14 3.69 11.22 10.42
CA PRO A 14 2.32 11.64 10.14
C PRO A 14 1.58 10.65 9.23
N LEU A 15 2.29 9.84 8.44
CA LEU A 15 1.70 8.75 7.65
C LEU A 15 1.31 7.54 8.51
N TRP A 16 1.88 7.41 9.71
CA TRP A 16 1.66 6.25 10.56
C TRP A 16 0.21 6.11 10.99
N GLU A 17 -0.50 7.21 11.22
CA GLU A 17 -1.91 7.18 11.64
C GLU A 17 -2.80 6.38 10.66
N ARG A 18 -2.53 6.48 9.35
CA ARG A 18 -3.25 5.71 8.34
C ARG A 18 -2.76 4.26 8.25
N ALA A 19 -1.46 4.02 8.38
CA ALA A 19 -0.90 2.67 8.42
C ALA A 19 -1.38 1.88 9.65
N ARG A 20 -1.55 2.56 10.80
CA ARG A 20 -2.04 2.00 12.05
C ARG A 20 -3.44 1.40 11.90
N ALA A 21 -4.32 2.02 11.11
CA ALA A 21 -5.65 1.47 10.85
C ALA A 21 -5.58 0.10 10.14
N LEU A 22 -4.64 -0.07 9.19
CA LEU A 22 -4.40 -1.34 8.52
C LEU A 22 -3.80 -2.38 9.46
N LEU A 23 -2.85 -1.99 10.30
CA LEU A 23 -2.29 -2.88 11.32
C LEU A 23 -3.36 -3.34 12.31
N ASN A 24 -4.25 -2.45 12.75
CA ASN A 24 -5.36 -2.81 13.63
C ASN A 24 -6.31 -3.79 12.95
N ALA A 25 -6.64 -3.60 11.67
CA ALA A 25 -7.43 -4.55 10.92
C ALA A 25 -6.74 -5.92 10.80
N ALA A 26 -5.43 -5.94 10.55
CA ALA A 26 -4.64 -7.15 10.51
C ALA A 26 -4.64 -7.90 11.85
N LEU A 27 -4.52 -7.15 12.97
CA LEU A 27 -4.59 -7.72 14.32
C LEU A 27 -6.00 -8.28 14.63
N LEU A 28 -7.06 -7.61 14.19
CA LEU A 28 -8.42 -8.13 14.33
C LEU A 28 -8.57 -9.46 13.56
N LEU A 29 -8.08 -9.52 12.31
CA LEU A 29 -8.08 -10.77 11.53
C LEU A 29 -7.30 -11.91 12.21
N GLU A 30 -6.22 -11.60 12.93
CA GLU A 30 -5.45 -12.61 13.68
C GLU A 30 -6.18 -13.12 14.93
N GLN A 31 -7.00 -12.29 15.56
CA GLN A 31 -7.73 -12.63 16.80
C GLN A 31 -9.03 -13.38 16.54
N HIS A 32 -9.64 -13.20 15.38
CA HIS A 32 -10.87 -13.85 15.00
C HIS A 32 -10.62 -15.21 14.31
N ASP A 33 -11.67 -16.04 14.23
CA ASP A 33 -11.61 -17.31 13.54
C ASP A 33 -11.60 -17.15 12.00
N GLU A 34 -11.39 -18.28 11.30
CA GLU A 34 -11.33 -18.32 9.83
C GLU A 34 -12.63 -17.91 9.12
N SER A 35 -13.73 -17.71 9.85
CA SER A 35 -15.01 -17.25 9.29
C SER A 35 -15.13 -15.73 9.24
N TYR A 36 -14.23 -15.01 9.92
CA TYR A 36 -14.24 -13.54 9.92
C TYR A 36 -13.77 -12.97 8.58
N VAL A 37 -14.56 -12.05 8.06
CA VAL A 37 -14.33 -11.36 6.79
C VAL A 37 -14.18 -9.87 7.06
N TRP A 38 -13.02 -9.32 6.76
CA TRP A 38 -12.75 -7.88 6.82
C TRP A 38 -12.84 -7.30 5.41
N HIS A 39 -13.97 -6.70 5.06
CA HIS A 39 -14.24 -6.10 3.74
C HIS A 39 -13.82 -7.00 2.56
N GLY A 40 -14.33 -8.23 2.56
CA GLY A 40 -14.05 -9.23 1.54
C GLY A 40 -12.70 -9.94 1.68
N TRP A 41 -11.88 -9.58 2.67
CA TRP A 41 -10.64 -10.29 3.00
C TRP A 41 -10.84 -11.27 4.13
N THR A 42 -10.41 -12.50 3.90
CA THR A 42 -10.21 -13.49 4.96
C THR A 42 -8.73 -13.58 5.30
N LYS A 43 -8.43 -13.98 6.53
CA LYS A 43 -7.05 -14.27 6.97
C LYS A 43 -6.35 -15.23 6.02
N ARG A 44 -7.00 -16.34 5.68
CA ARG A 44 -6.50 -17.35 4.75
C ARG A 44 -6.09 -16.79 3.38
N GLN A 45 -6.86 -15.87 2.79
CA GLN A 45 -6.52 -15.27 1.50
C GLN A 45 -5.24 -14.43 1.58
N ILE A 46 -5.07 -13.67 2.67
CA ILE A 46 -3.87 -12.85 2.86
C ILE A 46 -2.65 -13.75 3.11
N GLU A 47 -2.79 -14.78 3.94
CA GLU A 47 -1.71 -15.74 4.19
C GLU A 47 -1.30 -16.49 2.93
N ALA A 48 -2.26 -16.94 2.13
CA ALA A 48 -1.98 -17.60 0.85
C ALA A 48 -1.26 -16.67 -0.14
N PHE A 49 -1.58 -15.37 -0.14
CA PHE A 49 -0.85 -14.38 -0.93
C PHE A 49 0.59 -14.23 -0.43
N LEU A 50 0.79 -14.00 0.87
CA LEU A 50 2.12 -13.79 1.45
C LEU A 50 3.03 -15.01 1.27
N GLN A 51 2.52 -16.23 1.43
CA GLN A 51 3.26 -17.48 1.24
C GLN A 51 3.77 -17.69 -0.20
N ARG A 52 3.19 -17.01 -1.19
CA ARG A 52 3.59 -17.13 -2.60
C ARG A 52 4.62 -16.09 -3.01
N LEU A 53 4.93 -15.12 -2.14
CA LEU A 53 5.91 -14.09 -2.43
C LEU A 53 7.34 -14.63 -2.32
N PRO A 54 8.30 -14.08 -3.09
CA PRO A 54 9.72 -14.31 -2.85
C PRO A 54 10.11 -13.93 -1.42
N SER A 55 11.05 -14.67 -0.83
CA SER A 55 11.56 -14.38 0.51
C SER A 55 13.08 -14.14 0.45
N PRO A 56 13.60 -13.05 1.04
CA PRO A 56 12.87 -11.90 1.59
C PRO A 56 12.36 -10.96 0.48
N CYS A 57 11.26 -10.25 0.73
CA CYS A 57 10.81 -9.19 -0.18
C CYS A 57 10.13 -8.03 0.53
N SER A 58 9.90 -6.95 -0.23
CA SER A 58 9.12 -5.79 0.19
C SER A 58 7.79 -5.70 -0.55
N LEU A 59 6.74 -5.34 0.18
CA LEU A 59 5.47 -4.86 -0.36
C LEU A 59 5.40 -3.34 -0.15
N VAL A 60 5.15 -2.60 -1.22
CA VAL A 60 5.13 -1.13 -1.20
C VAL A 60 3.72 -0.63 -1.52
N VAL A 61 3.21 0.33 -0.74
CA VAL A 61 1.91 0.96 -0.97
C VAL A 61 2.07 2.47 -0.90
N ALA A 62 1.57 3.16 -1.93
CA ALA A 62 1.45 4.61 -2.01
C ALA A 62 0.02 4.99 -2.43
N VAL A 63 -0.65 5.80 -1.62
CA VAL A 63 -2.02 6.26 -1.89
C VAL A 63 -2.08 7.77 -1.90
N TRP A 64 -2.47 8.34 -3.04
CA TRP A 64 -2.50 9.78 -3.29
C TRP A 64 -3.93 10.33 -3.21
N GLN A 65 -4.10 11.55 -2.73
CA GLN A 65 -5.39 12.23 -2.75
C GLN A 65 -5.27 13.57 -3.48
N ALA A 66 -6.12 13.77 -4.48
CA ALA A 66 -6.24 15.05 -5.14
C ALA A 66 -6.63 16.15 -4.13
N ALA A 67 -5.95 17.30 -4.21
CA ALA A 67 -6.31 18.46 -3.40
C ALA A 67 -7.75 18.91 -3.70
N LEU A 68 -8.50 19.24 -2.64
CA LEU A 68 -9.83 19.82 -2.80
C LEU A 68 -9.72 21.20 -3.47
N PRO A 69 -10.68 21.58 -4.35
CA PRO A 69 -10.62 22.85 -5.09
C PRO A 69 -10.43 24.09 -4.21
N GLU A 70 -10.95 24.08 -2.98
CA GLU A 70 -10.82 25.20 -2.04
C GLU A 70 -9.38 25.37 -1.51
N GLN A 71 -8.61 24.29 -1.42
CA GLN A 71 -7.21 24.30 -0.95
C GLN A 71 -6.20 24.63 -2.06
N ALA A 72 -6.58 24.42 -3.33
CA ALA A 72 -5.76 24.74 -4.49
C ALA A 72 -5.53 26.25 -4.68
N SER A 73 -6.33 27.10 -4.04
CA SER A 73 -6.24 28.57 -4.14
C SER A 73 -5.13 29.20 -3.29
N ALA A 74 -4.58 28.47 -2.32
CA ALA A 74 -3.51 28.94 -1.44
C ALA A 74 -2.09 28.51 -1.87
N GLN A 75 -1.97 27.59 -2.83
CA GLN A 75 -0.68 27.12 -3.33
C GLN A 75 -0.27 27.85 -4.61
N VAL A 76 0.79 28.64 -4.48
CA VAL A 76 1.46 29.32 -5.59
C VAL A 76 2.23 28.28 -6.41
N ARG A 77 1.85 28.18 -7.69
CA ARG A 77 2.41 27.39 -8.82
C ARG A 77 1.77 26.03 -9.07
N GLY A 78 0.93 26.02 -10.13
CA GLY A 78 0.90 25.01 -11.18
C GLY A 78 0.60 23.57 -10.76
N ALA A 79 -0.63 23.13 -11.03
CA ALA A 79 -1.23 21.83 -10.74
C ALA A 79 -1.74 21.70 -9.29
N ALA A 80 -2.97 21.20 -9.14
CA ALA A 80 -3.52 20.82 -7.85
C ALA A 80 -2.64 19.68 -7.30
N ALA A 81 -1.75 20.00 -6.37
CA ALA A 81 -0.80 19.03 -5.84
C ALA A 81 -1.56 17.88 -5.17
N GLU A 82 -1.43 16.66 -5.69
CA GLU A 82 -1.93 15.47 -4.99
C GLU A 82 -1.07 15.22 -3.75
N ARG A 83 -1.70 14.82 -2.64
CA ARG A 83 -1.03 14.64 -1.35
C ARG A 83 -0.87 13.15 -1.01
N LEU A 84 0.29 12.76 -0.44
CA LEU A 84 0.46 11.41 0.13
C LEU A 84 -0.46 11.24 1.33
N MET A 85 -1.35 10.26 1.21
CA MET A 85 -2.24 9.88 2.31
C MET A 85 -1.76 8.63 3.05
N LEU A 86 -1.09 7.72 2.35
CA LEU A 86 -0.51 6.50 2.91
C LEU A 86 0.72 6.12 2.09
N GLY A 87 1.90 6.11 2.73
CA GLY A 87 3.13 5.60 2.15
C GLY A 87 3.74 4.57 3.08
N LEU A 88 3.68 3.30 2.74
CA LEU A 88 4.06 2.17 3.59
C LEU A 88 4.93 1.18 2.83
N VAL A 89 5.94 0.64 3.52
CA VAL A 89 6.71 -0.52 3.09
C VAL A 89 6.64 -1.60 4.17
N CYS A 90 6.19 -2.79 3.77
CA CYS A 90 6.19 -3.97 4.62
C CYS A 90 7.30 -4.92 4.17
N GLU A 91 8.12 -5.35 5.11
CA GLU A 91 9.08 -6.42 4.90
C GLU A 91 8.41 -7.77 5.15
N VAL A 92 8.49 -8.65 4.16
CA VAL A 92 7.95 -10.01 4.22
C VAL A 92 9.09 -11.02 4.16
N VAL A 93 9.13 -11.90 5.17
CA VAL A 93 10.11 -12.99 5.26
C VAL A 93 9.33 -14.26 5.54
N GLU A 94 9.53 -15.27 4.68
CA GLU A 94 8.89 -16.59 4.80
C GLU A 94 7.36 -16.53 4.92
N GLY A 95 6.73 -15.56 4.24
CA GLY A 95 5.27 -15.36 4.24
C GLY A 95 4.74 -14.62 5.46
N GLU A 96 5.60 -14.04 6.30
CA GLU A 96 5.22 -13.25 7.47
C GLU A 96 5.68 -11.80 7.33
N ILE A 97 4.82 -10.86 7.75
CA ILE A 97 5.21 -9.45 7.85
C ILE A 97 6.08 -9.27 9.10
N ARG A 98 7.34 -8.88 8.90
CA ARG A 98 8.35 -8.72 9.96
C ARG A 98 8.53 -7.28 10.40
N SER A 99 8.48 -6.34 9.47
CA SER A 99 8.61 -4.92 9.77
C SER A 99 7.70 -4.06 8.92
N LEU A 100 7.25 -2.94 9.49
CA LEU A 100 6.53 -1.87 8.81
C LEU A 100 7.32 -0.57 8.95
N ARG A 101 7.41 0.16 7.85
CA ARG A 101 7.98 1.50 7.84
C ARG A 101 7.22 2.41 6.88
N THR A 102 7.11 3.69 7.20
CA THR A 102 6.53 4.68 6.30
C THR A 102 7.57 5.22 5.32
N PHE A 103 7.14 5.99 4.34
CA PHE A 103 8.06 6.61 3.38
C PHE A 103 8.99 7.65 4.01
N GLU A 104 8.71 8.15 5.22
CA GLU A 104 9.64 9.04 5.92
C GLU A 104 10.98 8.35 6.19
N SER A 105 10.95 7.07 6.60
CA SER A 105 12.18 6.29 6.80
C SER A 105 13.02 6.12 5.52
N LEU A 106 12.40 6.22 4.34
CA LEU A 106 13.09 6.03 3.06
C LEU A 106 13.97 7.22 2.67
N GLN A 107 13.81 8.37 3.34
CA GLN A 107 14.68 9.53 3.14
C GLN A 107 16.16 9.21 3.43
N ALA A 108 16.42 8.23 4.32
CA ALA A 108 17.77 7.75 4.62
C ALA A 108 18.47 7.12 3.40
N ALA A 109 17.72 6.69 2.38
CA ALA A 109 18.26 6.21 1.10
C ALA A 109 18.15 7.25 -0.03
N GLY A 110 17.91 8.52 0.32
CA GLY A 110 17.86 9.62 -0.64
C GLY A 110 16.50 9.80 -1.31
N LEU A 111 15.41 9.22 -0.78
CA LEU A 111 14.08 9.64 -1.16
C LEU A 111 13.86 11.10 -0.72
N LYS A 112 13.22 11.91 -1.54
CA LYS A 112 12.84 13.28 -1.16
C LYS A 112 11.79 13.30 -0.06
N ALA A 113 11.52 14.49 0.49
CA ALA A 113 10.54 14.64 1.56
C ALA A 113 9.13 14.21 1.08
N VAL A 114 8.32 13.67 1.99
CA VAL A 114 6.99 13.14 1.68
C VAL A 114 6.10 14.20 1.00
N ASP A 115 6.17 15.45 1.45
CA ASP A 115 5.38 16.56 0.91
C ASP A 115 5.83 17.00 -0.49
N GLU A 116 6.99 16.53 -0.96
CA GLU A 116 7.51 16.81 -2.30
C GLU A 116 7.23 15.66 -3.28
N LEU A 117 6.79 14.49 -2.80
CA LEU A 117 6.48 13.32 -3.63
C LEU A 117 5.23 13.55 -4.49
N GLU A 118 5.38 13.24 -5.77
CA GLU A 118 4.33 13.36 -6.78
C GLU A 118 3.84 11.96 -7.21
N PRO A 119 2.57 11.86 -7.63
CA PRO A 119 2.00 10.65 -8.23
C PRO A 119 2.53 10.46 -9.66
N GLY A 120 3.83 10.16 -9.79
CA GLY A 120 4.53 10.11 -11.06
C GLY A 120 5.50 8.93 -11.17
N TYR A 121 5.94 8.67 -12.41
CA TYR A 121 6.90 7.60 -12.70
C TYR A 121 8.24 7.81 -11.99
N GLU A 122 8.77 9.04 -11.98
CA GLU A 122 10.08 9.35 -11.41
C GLU A 122 10.12 9.06 -9.91
N ASP A 123 9.13 9.55 -9.17
CA ASP A 123 9.03 9.33 -7.74
C ASP A 123 8.62 7.90 -7.40
N GLY A 124 7.73 7.29 -8.18
CA GLY A 124 7.41 5.87 -8.06
C GLY A 124 8.69 5.01 -8.15
N LEU A 125 9.55 5.27 -9.13
CA LEU A 125 10.82 4.56 -9.27
C LEU A 125 11.80 4.85 -8.12
N ALA A 126 11.86 6.10 -7.65
CA ALA A 126 12.70 6.48 -6.51
C ALA A 126 12.27 5.74 -5.23
N ILE A 127 10.96 5.62 -4.98
CA ILE A 127 10.39 4.86 -3.86
C ILE A 127 10.82 3.39 -3.94
N LEU A 128 10.67 2.75 -5.11
CA LEU A 128 11.05 1.34 -5.29
C LEU A 128 12.54 1.12 -5.06
N ARG A 129 13.39 2.04 -5.54
CA ARG A 129 14.84 1.98 -5.34
C ARG A 129 15.22 2.13 -3.87
N ALA A 130 14.60 3.08 -3.16
CA ALA A 130 14.83 3.29 -1.74
C ALA A 130 14.36 2.08 -0.90
N ALA A 131 13.19 1.52 -1.22
CA ALA A 131 12.68 0.30 -0.58
C ALA A 131 13.61 -0.90 -0.81
N HIS A 132 14.08 -1.09 -2.05
CA HIS A 132 15.07 -2.11 -2.36
C HIS A 132 16.38 -1.93 -1.59
N ALA A 133 16.85 -0.68 -1.45
CA ALA A 133 18.12 -0.39 -0.78
C ALA A 133 18.05 -0.55 0.75
N LEU A 134 16.93 -0.22 1.39
CA LEU A 134 16.81 -0.19 2.87
C LEU A 134 16.05 -1.36 3.48
N VAL A 135 15.32 -2.12 2.68
CA VAL A 135 14.41 -3.18 3.16
C VAL A 135 14.78 -4.51 2.53
N ALA A 136 14.25 -4.78 1.34
CA ALA A 136 14.41 -6.02 0.59
C ALA A 136 13.93 -5.78 -0.86
N PRO A 137 14.26 -6.68 -1.81
CA PRO A 137 13.75 -6.57 -3.18
C PRO A 137 12.23 -6.43 -3.23
N VAL A 138 11.73 -5.47 -4.01
CA VAL A 138 10.29 -5.22 -4.09
C VAL A 138 9.63 -6.32 -4.91
N ALA A 139 8.80 -7.14 -4.26
CA ALA A 139 8.01 -8.16 -4.95
C ALA A 139 6.74 -7.58 -5.54
N TRP A 140 6.15 -6.57 -4.89
CA TRP A 140 4.93 -5.94 -5.34
C TRP A 140 4.85 -4.50 -4.83
N ALA A 141 4.27 -3.65 -5.67
CA ALA A 141 4.01 -2.27 -5.32
C ALA A 141 2.69 -1.81 -5.91
N LEU A 142 1.94 -1.07 -5.11
CA LEU A 142 0.68 -0.44 -5.47
C LEU A 142 0.80 1.07 -5.29
N PHE A 143 0.67 1.77 -6.41
CA PHE A 143 0.51 3.23 -6.44
C PHE A 143 -0.89 3.50 -6.95
N THR A 144 -1.71 4.20 -6.18
CA THR A 144 -3.11 4.44 -6.53
C THR A 144 -3.64 5.71 -5.89
N ASP A 145 -4.84 6.14 -6.26
CA ASP A 145 -5.52 7.24 -5.60
C ASP A 145 -6.40 6.77 -4.43
N TRP A 146 -6.78 7.73 -3.60
CA TRP A 146 -7.56 7.52 -2.39
C TRP A 146 -8.97 6.96 -2.66
N GLN A 147 -9.58 7.33 -3.79
CA GLN A 147 -10.90 6.79 -4.14
C GLN A 147 -10.78 5.31 -4.51
N THR A 148 -9.88 4.96 -5.44
CA THR A 148 -9.64 3.56 -5.83
C THR A 148 -9.23 2.70 -4.63
N TRP A 149 -8.37 3.23 -3.75
CA TRP A 149 -7.98 2.57 -2.51
C TRP A 149 -9.17 2.27 -1.61
N ASN A 150 -10.06 3.24 -1.41
CA ASN A 150 -11.26 3.04 -0.58
C ASN A 150 -12.26 2.11 -1.24
N GLU A 151 -12.45 2.17 -2.57
CA GLU A 151 -13.31 1.22 -3.28
C GLU A 151 -12.78 -0.21 -3.18
N TRP A 152 -11.45 -0.39 -3.18
CA TRP A 152 -10.86 -1.72 -3.03
C TRP A 152 -10.93 -2.26 -1.59
N LEU A 153 -10.69 -1.39 -0.60
CA LEU A 153 -10.72 -1.74 0.82
C LEU A 153 -12.11 -1.78 1.45
N PHE A 154 -13.03 -0.93 0.99
CA PHE A 154 -14.36 -0.74 1.57
C PHE A 154 -15.49 -0.93 0.55
N GLY A 155 -15.15 -1.42 -0.65
CA GLY A 155 -16.13 -1.76 -1.68
C GLY A 155 -17.21 -2.68 -1.13
N PRO A 156 -18.44 -2.58 -1.66
CA PRO A 156 -19.60 -3.26 -1.10
C PRO A 156 -19.46 -4.78 -1.25
N ASP A 157 -19.00 -5.43 -0.18
CA ASP A 157 -19.15 -6.86 0.06
C ASP A 157 -20.30 -7.14 1.06
N GLU A 158 -21.18 -6.16 1.28
CA GLU A 158 -22.37 -6.32 2.13
C GLU A 158 -23.39 -7.23 1.43
N GLY A 159 -23.32 -8.54 1.72
CA GLY A 159 -24.38 -9.51 1.42
C GLY A 159 -24.10 -10.52 0.30
N GLN A 160 -22.91 -10.54 -0.29
CA GLN A 160 -22.55 -11.64 -1.21
C GLN A 160 -22.13 -12.89 -0.42
N PRO A 161 -22.67 -14.08 -0.75
CA PRO A 161 -22.20 -15.32 -0.16
C PRO A 161 -20.71 -15.51 -0.49
N LEU A 162 -19.91 -16.00 0.47
CA LEU A 162 -18.46 -16.24 0.34
C LEU A 162 -18.04 -17.00 -0.94
N LYS A 163 -18.97 -17.77 -1.53
CA LYS A 163 -18.78 -18.52 -2.77
C LYS A 163 -18.59 -17.63 -4.01
N ASP A 164 -19.20 -16.46 -4.00
CA ASP A 164 -19.19 -15.51 -5.13
C ASP A 164 -18.29 -14.29 -4.85
N ALA A 165 -17.68 -14.22 -3.66
CA ALA A 165 -16.71 -13.20 -3.32
C ALA A 165 -15.43 -13.37 -4.15
N VAL A 166 -14.96 -12.28 -4.76
CA VAL A 166 -13.71 -12.28 -5.53
C VAL A 166 -12.55 -12.55 -4.58
N ASP A 167 -11.74 -13.57 -4.86
CA ASP A 167 -10.50 -13.81 -4.12
C ASP A 167 -9.46 -12.74 -4.46
N LYS A 168 -9.51 -11.62 -3.73
CA LYS A 168 -8.63 -10.47 -3.89
C LYS A 168 -7.15 -10.89 -3.72
N GLY A 169 -6.85 -11.90 -2.91
CA GLY A 169 -5.49 -12.43 -2.73
C GLY A 169 -4.98 -13.21 -3.95
N ALA A 170 -5.84 -14.00 -4.59
CA ALA A 170 -5.54 -14.66 -5.86
C ALA A 170 -5.32 -13.65 -6.99
N LEU A 171 -6.13 -12.58 -7.05
CA LEU A 171 -5.94 -11.49 -8.00
C LEU A 171 -4.58 -10.79 -7.81
N LEU A 172 -4.21 -10.45 -6.57
CA LEU A 172 -2.91 -9.86 -6.27
C LEU A 172 -1.75 -10.80 -6.63
N THR A 173 -1.90 -12.09 -6.35
CA THR A 173 -0.91 -13.11 -6.73
C THR A 173 -0.72 -13.13 -8.25
N ALA A 174 -1.80 -13.15 -9.02
CA ALA A 174 -1.74 -13.16 -10.48
C ALA A 174 -1.06 -11.89 -11.03
N LEU A 175 -1.36 -10.73 -10.45
CA LEU A 175 -0.71 -9.45 -10.80
C LEU A 175 0.79 -9.45 -10.46
N ALA A 176 1.17 -9.98 -9.30
CA ALA A 176 2.56 -10.11 -8.88
C ALA A 176 3.34 -11.09 -9.80
N GLN A 177 2.74 -12.22 -10.15
CA GLN A 177 3.32 -13.24 -11.03
C GLN A 177 3.45 -12.76 -12.49
N ALA A 178 2.58 -11.86 -12.95
CA ALA A 178 2.72 -11.17 -14.24
C ALA A 178 3.94 -10.22 -14.29
N GLY A 179 4.62 -10.04 -13.15
CA GLY A 179 6.03 -9.68 -13.11
C GLY A 179 6.35 -8.20 -13.04
N ARG A 180 5.43 -7.32 -12.59
CA ARG A 180 5.72 -5.88 -12.47
C ARG A 180 5.02 -5.23 -11.28
N CYS A 181 5.76 -4.35 -10.61
CA CYS A 181 5.26 -3.21 -9.85
C CYS A 181 4.04 -2.62 -10.57
N VAL A 182 2.86 -2.69 -9.95
CA VAL A 182 1.64 -2.21 -10.57
C VAL A 182 1.49 -0.74 -10.20
N LEU A 183 1.90 0.13 -11.14
CA LEU A 183 1.46 1.51 -11.15
C LEU A 183 -0.03 1.52 -11.54
N LEU A 184 -0.93 1.45 -10.56
CA LEU A 184 -2.35 1.76 -10.78
C LEU A 184 -2.51 3.28 -10.78
N GLY A 185 -1.90 3.93 -11.77
CA GLY A 185 -2.13 5.34 -12.01
C GLY A 185 -3.61 5.58 -12.25
N THR A 186 -4.18 6.58 -11.58
CA THR A 186 -5.41 7.22 -12.04
C THR A 186 -5.25 7.56 -13.51
N GLN A 187 -6.31 7.36 -14.29
CA GLN A 187 -6.39 7.77 -15.69
C GLN A 187 -6.45 9.30 -15.84
N THR A 188 -5.52 10.00 -15.20
CA THR A 188 -5.21 11.42 -15.34
C THR A 188 -3.70 11.61 -15.38
N ALA A 189 -2.97 10.66 -15.98
CA ALA A 189 -1.81 11.07 -16.76
C ALA A 189 -2.33 12.06 -17.80
N HIS A 190 -2.06 13.33 -17.55
CA HIS A 190 -2.35 14.46 -18.40
C HIS A 190 -2.40 14.07 -19.88
N ARG A 191 -3.51 14.38 -20.54
CA ARG A 191 -3.54 14.60 -21.98
C ARG A 191 -2.47 15.65 -22.31
N TYR A 192 -1.26 15.20 -22.57
CA TYR A 192 -0.28 15.95 -23.35
C TYR A 192 -0.33 15.37 -24.75
N LEU A 193 -1.17 16.01 -25.57
CA LEU A 193 -0.91 16.20 -27.00
C LEU A 193 0.34 17.08 -27.15
#